data_AF-A0A355ATE1-F1
#
_entry.id   AF-A0A355ATE1-F1
#
_cell.length_a   1.000
_cell.length_b   1.000
_cell.length_c   1.000
_cell.angle_alpha   90.00
_cell.angle_beta   90.00
_cell.angle_gamma   90.00
#
_symmetry.space_group_name_H-M   'P 1'
#
loop_
_entity.id
_entity.type
_entity.pdbx_description
1 polymer ?
#
loop_
_entity_poly.entity_id
_entity_poly.type
_entity_poly.pdbx_seq_one_letter_code
_entity_poly.pdbx_strand_id
1 'polypeptide(L)'
;MGWDQACSAPVPLGRSVSTGDSSPDWLLEGEVEVNTLTGPVICRPVFDHYAVLCKDYSPPKVEVITGVPAAQVIETARLIWASRPVSWYAWSGVGQHTNATQTARAITLLYTLTGSLGRVGGNYQAARLPVPDLSGLELRTSRQRALTLGLASKPLGPPKDGWCTSDDLYRAIIEADPYPVRSLLTFG
;
A
#
# COMPACT_ATOMS: atom_id res chain seq x y z
N MET A 1 -13.02 -10.29 2.88
CA MET A 1 -14.41 -10.60 2.44
C MET A 1 -14.75 -9.63 1.32
N GLY A 2 -15.49 -10.06 0.32
CA GLY A 2 -16.15 -9.21 -0.68
C GLY A 2 -17.63 -9.59 -0.75
N TRP A 3 -18.46 -8.73 -1.34
CA TRP A 3 -19.87 -9.07 -1.60
C TRP A 3 -20.02 -9.60 -3.02
N ASP A 4 -20.45 -10.85 -3.17
CA ASP A 4 -20.74 -11.45 -4.47
C ASP A 4 -22.19 -11.13 -4.86
N GLN A 5 -22.36 -10.38 -5.94
CA GLN A 5 -23.66 -9.95 -6.45
C GLN A 5 -24.51 -11.14 -6.91
N ALA A 6 -23.89 -12.16 -7.51
CA ALA A 6 -24.61 -13.32 -8.04
C ALA A 6 -25.31 -14.11 -6.92
N CYS A 7 -24.66 -14.21 -5.77
CA CYS A 7 -25.18 -14.93 -4.60
C CYS A 7 -25.86 -14.00 -3.57
N SER A 8 -25.77 -12.68 -3.74
CA SER A 8 -26.21 -11.68 -2.74
C SER A 8 -25.73 -12.00 -1.32
N ALA A 9 -24.43 -12.32 -1.20
CA ALA A 9 -23.85 -12.79 0.05
C ALA A 9 -22.39 -12.33 0.24
N PRO A 10 -21.93 -12.18 1.48
CA PRO A 10 -20.52 -11.94 1.77
C PRO A 10 -19.71 -13.22 1.57
N VAL A 11 -18.70 -13.16 0.69
CA VAL A 11 -17.81 -14.28 0.39
C VAL A 11 -16.39 -13.97 0.88
N PRO A 12 -15.69 -14.91 1.54
CA PRO A 12 -14.28 -14.76 1.86
C PRO A 12 -13.45 -14.51 0.59
N LEU A 13 -12.60 -13.49 0.63
CA LEU A 13 -11.59 -13.33 -0.41
C LEU A 13 -10.57 -14.45 -0.18
N GLY A 14 -10.60 -15.47 -1.04
CA GLY A 14 -9.65 -16.58 -0.99
C GLY A 14 -8.20 -16.12 -1.23
N ARG A 15 -7.23 -16.98 -0.91
CA ARG A 15 -5.87 -16.81 -1.45
C ARG A 15 -5.96 -16.96 -2.97
N SER A 16 -5.50 -15.95 -3.71
CA SER A 16 -5.40 -15.86 -5.18
C SER A 16 -5.85 -17.13 -5.89
N VAL A 17 -7.07 -17.11 -6.43
CA VAL A 17 -7.63 -18.24 -7.17
C VAL A 17 -6.74 -18.49 -8.40
N SER A 18 -6.36 -19.74 -8.62
CA SER A 18 -5.65 -20.15 -9.84
C SER A 18 -6.40 -19.68 -11.08
N THR A 19 -5.66 -19.30 -12.11
CA THR A 19 -6.20 -19.00 -13.45
C THR A 19 -7.07 -20.16 -13.92
N GLY A 20 -8.40 -20.04 -13.84
CA GLY A 20 -9.33 -21.09 -14.26
C GLY A 20 -10.73 -21.02 -13.64
N ASP A 21 -10.88 -20.53 -12.40
CA ASP A 21 -12.21 -20.41 -11.78
C ASP A 21 -12.92 -19.12 -12.21
N SER A 22 -14.25 -19.19 -12.31
CA SER A 22 -15.09 -18.01 -12.51
C SER A 22 -14.84 -17.01 -11.39
N SER A 23 -14.37 -15.82 -11.73
CA SER A 23 -14.19 -14.75 -10.75
C SER A 23 -15.57 -14.34 -10.21
N PRO A 24 -15.75 -14.24 -8.87
CA PRO A 24 -17.01 -13.77 -8.30
C PRO A 24 -17.37 -12.39 -8.83
N ASP A 25 -18.67 -12.11 -8.98
CA ASP A 25 -19.16 -10.81 -9.45
C ASP A 25 -19.18 -9.83 -8.28
N TRP A 26 -18.00 -9.28 -7.96
CA TRP A 26 -17.83 -8.42 -6.80
C TRP A 26 -18.60 -7.10 -6.94
N LEU A 27 -19.37 -6.75 -5.91
CA LEU A 27 -19.93 -5.41 -5.79
C LEU A 27 -18.80 -4.40 -5.56
N LEU A 28 -18.65 -3.46 -6.51
CA LEU A 28 -17.63 -2.41 -6.46
C LEU A 28 -18.17 -1.06 -6.00
N GLU A 29 -19.45 -0.78 -6.23
CA GLU A 29 -20.12 0.49 -5.92
C GLU A 29 -21.47 0.24 -5.25
N GLY A 30 -21.89 1.15 -4.36
CA GLY A 30 -23.15 1.06 -3.64
C GLY A 30 -23.02 0.54 -2.20
N GLU A 31 -24.16 0.21 -1.60
CA GLU A 31 -24.27 -0.23 -0.21
C GLU A 31 -25.02 -1.56 -0.13
N VAL A 32 -24.61 -2.39 0.83
CA VAL A 32 -25.25 -3.67 1.15
C VAL A 32 -25.43 -3.82 2.64
N GLU A 33 -26.58 -4.34 3.05
CA GLU A 33 -26.79 -4.73 4.43
C GLU A 33 -26.20 -6.11 4.68
N VAL A 34 -25.29 -6.19 5.65
CA VAL A 34 -24.62 -7.44 6.05
C VAL A 34 -25.08 -7.82 7.45
N ASN A 35 -25.67 -9.00 7.57
CA ASN A 35 -26.05 -9.56 8.86
C ASN A 35 -24.79 -10.00 9.63
N THR A 36 -24.60 -9.46 10.85
CA THR A 36 -23.50 -9.82 11.75
C THR A 36 -24.03 -10.46 13.03
N LEU A 37 -23.12 -10.98 13.88
CA LEU A 37 -23.48 -11.53 15.20
C LEU A 37 -24.13 -10.50 16.14
N THR A 38 -23.93 -9.21 15.88
CA THR A 38 -24.47 -8.10 16.67
C THR A 38 -25.63 -7.38 15.99
N GLY A 39 -26.13 -7.90 14.85
CA GLY A 39 -27.20 -7.30 14.05
C GLY A 39 -26.77 -6.88 12.65
N PRO A 40 -27.70 -6.37 11.82
CA PRO A 40 -27.41 -5.89 10.48
C PRO A 40 -26.54 -4.63 10.50
N VAL A 41 -25.57 -4.55 9.58
CA VAL A 41 -24.69 -3.39 9.39
C VAL A 41 -24.64 -3.04 7.90
N ILE A 42 -24.83 -1.77 7.57
CA ILE A 42 -24.63 -1.27 6.20
C ILE A 42 -23.14 -1.21 5.91
N CYS A 43 -22.73 -1.90 4.84
CA CYS A 43 -21.37 -1.98 4.38
C CYS A 43 -21.25 -1.38 2.98
N ARG A 44 -20.13 -0.74 2.71
CA ARG A 44 -19.79 -0.11 1.43
C ARG A 44 -18.43 -0.63 0.93
N PRO A 45 -18.29 -1.01 -0.35
CA PRO A 45 -17.02 -1.48 -0.86
C PRO A 45 -15.94 -0.40 -0.81
N VAL A 46 -14.69 -0.81 -0.56
CA VAL A 46 -13.52 0.09 -0.54
C VAL A 46 -13.31 0.76 -1.90
N PHE A 47 -13.64 0.06 -3.01
CA PHE A 47 -13.54 0.63 -4.35
C PHE A 47 -14.45 1.85 -4.52
N ASP A 48 -15.67 1.80 -4.00
CA ASP A 48 -16.61 2.92 -4.06
C ASP A 48 -16.07 4.15 -3.32
N HIS A 49 -15.54 3.96 -2.11
CA HIS A 49 -14.86 5.03 -1.37
C HIS A 49 -13.69 5.62 -2.15
N TYR A 50 -12.91 4.77 -2.83
CA TYR A 50 -11.79 5.20 -3.66
C TYR A 50 -12.27 5.94 -4.93
N ALA A 51 -13.35 5.50 -5.56
CA ALA A 51 -13.94 6.16 -6.73
C ALA A 51 -14.47 7.56 -6.37
N VAL A 52 -15.11 7.70 -5.21
CA VAL A 52 -15.50 9.01 -4.66
C VAL A 52 -14.27 9.89 -4.43
N LEU A 53 -13.22 9.36 -3.80
CA LEU A 53 -11.97 10.11 -3.60
C LEU A 53 -11.35 10.55 -4.94
N CYS A 54 -11.34 9.70 -5.96
CA CYS A 54 -10.82 10.06 -7.28
C CYS A 54 -11.62 11.20 -7.94
N LYS A 55 -12.94 11.27 -7.73
CA LYS A 55 -13.78 12.36 -8.26
C LYS A 55 -13.36 13.73 -7.70
N ASP A 56 -12.82 13.76 -6.47
CA ASP A 56 -12.27 14.98 -5.88
C ASP A 56 -10.95 15.43 -6.52
N TYR A 57 -10.30 14.61 -7.36
CA TYR A 57 -9.09 14.97 -8.11
C TYR A 57 -9.38 15.10 -9.61
N SER A 58 -10.30 15.99 -9.94
CA SER A 58 -10.60 16.31 -11.34
C SER A 58 -9.37 16.89 -12.06
N PRO A 59 -9.26 16.73 -13.39
CA PRO A 59 -8.11 17.24 -14.15
C PRO A 59 -7.81 18.73 -13.92
N PRO A 60 -8.79 19.66 -13.86
CA PRO A 60 -8.51 21.06 -13.53
C PRO A 60 -7.93 21.26 -12.13
N LYS A 61 -8.39 20.49 -11.14
CA LYS A 61 -7.83 20.57 -9.77
C LYS A 61 -6.42 19.99 -9.71
N VAL A 62 -6.15 18.89 -10.42
CA VAL A 62 -4.81 18.30 -10.53
C VAL A 62 -3.85 19.28 -11.20
N GLU A 63 -4.28 20.01 -12.21
CA GLU A 63 -3.48 21.06 -12.85
C GLU A 63 -3.09 22.16 -11.86
N VAL A 64 -4.02 22.64 -11.03
CA VAL A 64 -3.71 23.62 -9.98
C VAL A 64 -2.70 23.07 -8.96
N ILE A 65 -2.81 21.79 -8.58
CA ILE A 65 -1.94 21.18 -7.57
C ILE A 65 -0.53 20.92 -8.11
N THR A 66 -0.42 20.45 -9.36
CA THR A 66 0.82 19.88 -9.91
C THR A 66 1.50 20.78 -10.94
N GLY A 67 0.78 21.74 -11.51
CA GLY A 67 1.22 22.53 -12.67
C GLY A 67 1.20 21.76 -13.99
N VAL A 68 0.77 20.49 -14.02
CA VAL A 68 0.66 19.70 -15.24
C VAL A 68 -0.68 20.01 -15.92
N PRO A 69 -0.71 20.42 -17.20
CA PRO A 69 -1.94 20.75 -17.91
C PRO A 69 -2.99 19.62 -17.83
N ALA A 70 -4.25 19.96 -17.55
CA ALA A 70 -5.34 18.98 -17.43
C ALA A 70 -5.48 18.10 -18.67
N ALA A 71 -5.27 18.66 -19.87
CA ALA A 71 -5.26 17.91 -21.13
C ALA A 71 -4.16 16.84 -21.15
N GLN A 72 -2.96 17.18 -20.69
CA GLN A 72 -1.82 16.24 -20.63
C GLN A 72 -2.07 15.14 -19.59
N VAL A 73 -2.70 15.45 -18.46
CA VAL A 73 -3.11 14.44 -17.46
C VAL A 73 -4.07 13.41 -18.08
N ILE A 74 -5.10 13.88 -18.80
CA ILE A 74 -6.08 13.02 -19.47
C ILE A 74 -5.42 12.18 -20.56
N GLU A 75 -4.58 12.79 -21.39
CA GLU A 75 -3.86 12.09 -22.46
C GLU A 75 -2.93 11.01 -21.91
N THR A 76 -2.20 11.32 -20.84
CA THR A 76 -1.32 10.36 -20.17
C THR A 76 -2.10 9.17 -19.62
N ALA A 77 -3.25 9.41 -18.98
CA ALA A 77 -4.11 8.34 -18.48
C ALA A 77 -4.63 7.43 -19.61
N ARG A 78 -5.03 8.02 -20.75
CA ARG A 78 -5.46 7.27 -21.94
C ARG A 78 -4.33 6.47 -22.56
N LEU A 79 -3.14 7.06 -22.67
CA LEU A 79 -1.95 6.40 -23.18
C LEU A 79 -1.58 5.19 -22.32
N ILE A 80 -1.52 5.38 -20.99
CA ILE A 80 -1.28 4.29 -20.03
C ILE A 80 -2.29 3.16 -20.23
N TRP A 81 -3.58 3.47 -20.40
CA TRP A 81 -4.63 2.47 -20.61
C TRP A 81 -4.51 1.73 -21.95
N ALA A 82 -4.13 2.43 -23.02
CA ALA A 82 -3.97 1.85 -24.35
C ALA A 82 -2.71 0.99 -24.48
N SER A 83 -1.64 1.32 -23.74
CA SER A 83 -0.33 0.66 -23.81
C SER A 83 -0.17 -0.52 -22.85
N ARG A 84 -1.23 -0.96 -22.16
CA ARG A 84 -1.13 -1.98 -21.10
C ARG A 84 -0.70 -3.36 -21.65
N PRO A 85 0.10 -4.12 -20.90
CA PRO A 85 0.65 -3.79 -19.59
C PRO A 85 1.81 -2.79 -19.69
N VAL A 86 1.89 -1.86 -18.74
CA VAL A 86 2.99 -0.90 -18.62
C VAL A 86 3.73 -1.11 -17.30
N SER A 87 5.06 -1.09 -17.36
CA SER A 87 5.90 -1.06 -16.16
C SER A 87 6.15 0.38 -15.75
N TRP A 88 6.39 0.58 -14.45
CA TRP A 88 6.93 1.83 -13.94
C TRP A 88 8.11 1.56 -13.05
N TYR A 89 8.99 2.54 -13.01
CA TYR A 89 10.15 2.55 -12.17
C TYR A 89 10.28 3.95 -11.58
N ALA A 90 10.30 4.03 -10.26
CA ALA A 90 10.74 5.22 -9.57
C ALA A 90 11.97 4.89 -8.73
N TRP A 91 12.94 5.79 -8.76
CA TRP A 91 14.04 5.78 -7.81
C TRP A 91 13.61 6.44 -6.48
N SER A 92 14.57 6.93 -5.71
CA SER A 92 14.36 7.53 -4.39
C SER A 92 13.39 8.72 -4.37
N GLY A 93 13.15 9.41 -5.49
CA GLY A 93 12.34 10.64 -5.54
C GLY A 93 10.93 10.48 -4.96
N VAL A 94 10.24 9.36 -5.23
CA VAL A 94 8.91 9.08 -4.66
C VAL A 94 8.98 8.77 -3.15
N GLY A 95 10.12 8.27 -2.69
CA GLY A 95 10.37 7.87 -1.29
C GLY A 95 10.90 9.00 -0.38
N GLN A 96 11.34 10.12 -0.95
CA GLN A 96 12.02 11.21 -0.23
C GLN A 96 11.08 12.40 0.05
N HIS A 97 9.85 12.12 0.47
CA HIS A 97 8.87 13.15 0.81
C HIS A 97 8.02 12.74 2.00
N THR A 98 7.46 13.71 2.73
CA THR A 98 6.67 13.47 3.95
C THR A 98 5.39 12.64 3.70
N ASN A 99 4.92 12.60 2.46
CA ASN A 99 3.75 11.82 2.04
C ASN A 99 4.11 10.59 1.19
N ALA A 100 5.37 10.14 1.19
CA ALA A 100 5.89 9.07 0.34
C ALA A 100 5.01 7.82 0.31
N THR A 101 4.49 7.39 1.47
CA THR A 101 3.59 6.23 1.56
C THR A 101 2.32 6.43 0.74
N GLN A 102 1.71 7.61 0.78
CA GLN A 102 0.49 7.88 0.02
C GLN A 102 0.78 7.98 -1.49
N THR A 103 1.89 8.61 -1.86
CA THR A 103 2.34 8.68 -3.25
C THR A 103 2.59 7.29 -3.83
N ALA A 104 3.35 6.43 -3.14
CA ALA A 104 3.62 5.07 -3.57
C ALA A 104 2.33 4.21 -3.67
N ARG A 105 1.40 4.38 -2.73
CA ARG A 105 0.09 3.72 -2.77
C ARG A 105 -0.74 4.18 -3.97
N ALA A 106 -0.83 5.49 -4.23
CA ALA A 106 -1.58 6.02 -5.36
C ALA A 106 -1.04 5.50 -6.71
N ILE A 107 0.28 5.48 -6.88
CA ILE A 107 0.91 4.90 -8.07
C ILE A 107 0.56 3.41 -8.17
N THR A 108 0.73 2.64 -7.09
CA THR A 108 0.43 1.20 -7.10
C THR A 108 -1.04 0.94 -7.47
N LEU A 109 -1.98 1.72 -6.94
CA LEU A 109 -3.40 1.62 -7.28
C LEU A 109 -3.66 1.87 -8.77
N LEU A 110 -2.99 2.85 -9.39
CA LEU A 110 -3.07 3.07 -10.84
C LEU A 110 -2.63 1.81 -11.63
N TYR A 111 -1.51 1.20 -11.26
CA TYR A 111 -1.02 -0.02 -11.92
C TYR A 111 -1.86 -1.27 -11.62
N THR A 112 -2.53 -1.30 -10.47
CA THR A 112 -3.55 -2.31 -10.15
C THR A 112 -4.80 -2.15 -11.03
N LEU A 113 -5.33 -0.93 -11.18
CA LEU A 113 -6.53 -0.64 -11.99
C LEU A 113 -6.30 -0.89 -13.48
N THR A 114 -5.09 -0.65 -13.95
CA THR A 114 -4.68 -0.99 -15.30
C THR A 114 -4.45 -2.50 -15.46
N GLY A 115 -4.36 -3.29 -14.38
CA GLY A 115 -4.04 -4.71 -14.48
C GLY A 115 -2.60 -4.97 -14.93
N SER A 116 -1.71 -4.00 -14.74
CA SER A 116 -0.29 -4.09 -15.11
C SER A 116 0.56 -4.72 -14.00
N LEU A 117 0.04 -4.81 -12.77
CA LEU A 117 0.74 -5.44 -11.65
C LEU A 117 0.85 -6.96 -11.86
N GLY A 118 2.05 -7.52 -11.71
CA GLY A 118 2.29 -8.97 -11.83
C GLY A 118 2.23 -9.54 -13.25
N ARG A 119 2.08 -8.71 -14.29
CA ARG A 119 2.08 -9.14 -15.70
C ARG A 119 3.46 -8.97 -16.33
N VAL A 120 3.82 -9.87 -17.26
CA VAL A 120 4.99 -9.68 -18.15
C VAL A 120 4.81 -8.39 -18.94
N GLY A 121 5.85 -7.54 -18.98
CA GLY A 121 5.79 -6.18 -19.54
C GLY A 121 5.24 -5.11 -18.59
N GLY A 122 4.61 -5.52 -17.48
CA GLY A 122 4.16 -4.66 -16.39
C GLY A 122 5.11 -4.67 -15.19
N ASN A 123 4.58 -4.36 -14.00
CA ASN A 123 5.35 -4.50 -12.75
C ASN A 123 5.42 -5.97 -12.31
N TYR A 124 6.21 -6.74 -13.04
CA TYR A 124 6.46 -8.14 -12.75
C TYR A 124 7.47 -8.27 -11.60
N GLN A 125 7.07 -8.94 -10.52
CA GLN A 125 7.98 -9.40 -9.48
C GLN A 125 8.25 -10.88 -9.71
N ALA A 126 9.45 -11.20 -10.20
CA ALA A 126 9.89 -12.58 -10.33
C ALA A 126 9.93 -13.26 -8.97
N ALA A 127 9.60 -14.55 -8.93
CA ALA A 127 9.82 -15.36 -7.74
C ALA A 127 11.29 -15.28 -7.35
N ARG A 128 11.55 -14.89 -6.10
CA ARG A 128 12.91 -14.89 -5.55
C ARG A 128 13.31 -16.33 -5.25
N LEU A 129 14.52 -16.69 -5.61
CA LEU A 129 15.13 -17.92 -5.11
C LEU A 129 15.27 -17.82 -3.58
N PRO A 130 15.14 -18.93 -2.84
CA PRO A 130 15.46 -18.94 -1.42
C PRO A 130 16.90 -18.49 -1.22
N VAL A 131 17.07 -17.35 -0.58
CA VAL A 131 18.39 -16.83 -0.17
C VAL A 131 18.49 -16.95 1.35
N PRO A 132 19.63 -17.41 1.89
CA PRO A 132 19.87 -17.37 3.33
C PRO A 132 19.72 -15.94 3.86
N ASP A 133 19.11 -15.78 5.02
CA ASP A 133 19.11 -14.48 5.71
C ASP A 133 20.51 -14.23 6.27
N LEU A 134 21.14 -13.16 5.80
CA LEU A 134 22.49 -12.74 6.23
C LEU A 134 22.44 -11.49 7.13
N SER A 135 21.25 -11.09 7.59
CA SER A 135 21.08 -9.87 8.38
C SER A 135 21.61 -10.00 9.81
N GLY A 136 21.74 -11.22 10.35
CA GLY A 136 22.15 -11.48 11.73
C GLY A 136 21.12 -11.03 12.77
N LEU A 137 19.90 -10.67 12.36
CA LEU A 137 18.84 -10.19 13.25
C LEU A 137 18.39 -11.26 14.25
N GLU A 138 18.53 -12.53 13.89
CA GLU A 138 18.28 -13.69 14.74
C GLU A 138 19.20 -13.78 15.95
N LEU A 139 20.41 -13.21 15.86
CA LEU A 139 21.39 -13.19 16.95
C LEU A 139 20.99 -12.23 18.09
N ARG A 140 19.99 -11.37 17.88
CA ARG A 140 19.52 -10.44 18.91
C ARG A 140 18.82 -11.19 20.05
N THR A 141 19.17 -10.86 21.28
CA THR A 141 18.45 -11.31 22.47
C THR A 141 17.05 -10.67 22.54
N SER A 142 16.13 -11.28 23.30
CA SER A 142 14.80 -10.69 23.54
C SER A 142 14.88 -9.29 24.16
N ARG A 143 15.88 -9.04 25.01
CA ARG A 143 16.16 -7.72 25.58
C ARG A 143 16.55 -6.70 24.50
N GLN A 144 17.44 -7.08 23.57
CA GLN A 144 17.83 -6.19 22.46
C GLN A 144 16.65 -5.90 21.52
N ARG A 145 15.81 -6.90 21.22
CA ARG A 145 14.59 -6.69 20.42
C ARG A 145 13.64 -5.70 21.07
N ALA A 146 13.47 -5.77 22.39
CA ALA A 146 12.60 -4.86 23.14
C ALA A 146 13.08 -3.39 23.11
N LEU A 147 14.35 -3.13 22.79
CA LEU A 147 14.92 -1.78 22.61
C LEU A 147 14.74 -1.25 21.17
N THR A 148 13.87 -1.82 20.37
CA THR A 148 13.57 -1.28 19.04
C THR A 148 12.64 -0.09 19.18
N LEU A 149 13.10 1.10 18.78
CA LEU A 149 12.31 2.32 18.82
C LEU A 149 11.03 2.16 17.99
N GLY A 150 9.91 2.62 18.55
CA GLY A 150 8.61 2.58 17.89
C GLY A 150 7.87 1.23 18.00
N LEU A 151 8.49 0.16 18.50
CA LEU A 151 7.90 -1.18 18.52
C LEU A 151 6.54 -1.25 19.24
N ALA A 152 6.42 -0.62 20.41
CA ALA A 152 5.16 -0.58 21.16
C ALA A 152 4.04 0.15 20.40
N SER A 153 4.38 1.23 19.69
CA SER A 153 3.42 2.05 18.94
C SER A 153 3.10 1.50 17.55
N LYS A 154 4.02 0.77 16.93
CA LYS A 154 3.96 0.29 15.54
C LYS A 154 4.31 -1.20 15.47
N PRO A 155 3.54 -2.08 16.14
CA PRO A 155 3.88 -3.50 16.27
C PRO A 155 3.86 -4.27 14.94
N LEU A 156 3.19 -3.73 13.92
CA LEU A 156 3.14 -4.31 12.56
C LEU A 156 4.07 -3.60 11.57
N GLY A 157 4.73 -2.52 11.98
CA GLY A 157 5.61 -1.71 11.12
C GLY A 157 7.05 -2.23 11.08
N PRO A 158 7.98 -1.47 10.46
CA PRO A 158 9.41 -1.78 10.45
C PRO A 158 10.02 -2.16 11.82
N PRO A 159 9.56 -1.58 12.96
CA PRO A 159 10.03 -2.00 14.28
C PRO A 159 9.87 -3.47 14.61
N LYS A 160 8.92 -4.19 14.02
CA LYS A 160 8.77 -5.64 14.24
C LYS A 160 10.02 -6.42 13.81
N ASP A 161 10.75 -5.92 12.80
CA ASP A 161 11.96 -6.53 12.27
C ASP A 161 13.23 -5.86 12.82
N GLY A 162 13.11 -5.03 13.87
CA GLY A 162 14.25 -4.40 14.52
C GLY A 162 14.78 -3.13 13.85
N TRP A 163 14.00 -2.53 12.95
CA TRP A 163 14.26 -1.21 12.35
C TRP A 163 13.60 -0.09 13.17
N CYS A 164 13.88 1.17 12.86
CA CYS A 164 13.11 2.29 13.38
C CYS A 164 12.74 3.25 12.25
N THR A 165 11.72 4.08 12.44
CA THR A 165 11.45 5.18 11.52
C THR A 165 12.33 6.39 11.89
N SER A 166 12.52 7.31 10.94
CA SER A 166 13.22 8.57 11.21
C SER A 166 12.53 9.36 12.34
N ASP A 167 11.19 9.39 12.38
CA ASP A 167 10.45 10.06 13.45
C ASP A 167 10.71 9.45 14.83
N ASP A 168 10.70 8.11 14.93
CA ASP A 168 10.96 7.43 16.20
C ASP A 168 12.40 7.65 16.67
N LEU A 169 13.35 7.70 15.74
CA LEU A 169 14.74 8.04 16.05
C LEU A 169 14.89 9.51 16.50
N TYR A 170 14.29 10.46 15.78
CA TYR A 170 14.37 11.88 16.12
C TYR A 170 13.71 12.18 17.47
N ARG A 171 12.56 11.59 17.76
CA ARG A 171 11.91 11.72 19.06
C ARG A 171 12.82 11.22 20.19
N ALA A 172 13.47 10.07 20.00
CA ALA A 172 14.40 9.53 21.00
C ALA A 172 15.67 10.39 21.19
N ILE A 173 16.11 11.13 20.15
CA ILE A 173 17.26 12.05 20.22
C ILE A 173 16.87 13.37 20.92
N ILE A 174 15.76 13.98 20.49
CA ILE A 174 15.36 15.33 20.88
C ILE A 174 14.64 15.32 22.23
N GLU A 175 13.70 14.39 22.40
CA GLU A 175 12.76 14.36 23.53
C GLU A 175 13.16 13.31 24.58
N ALA A 176 14.14 12.45 24.27
CA ALA A 176 14.52 11.31 25.08
C ALA A 176 13.36 10.32 25.37
N ASP A 177 12.36 10.27 24.48
CA ASP A 177 11.23 9.36 24.54
C ASP A 177 11.33 8.27 23.45
N PRO A 178 11.28 6.97 23.81
CA PRO A 178 11.10 6.40 25.15
C PRO A 178 12.38 6.37 26.01
N TYR A 179 13.54 6.63 25.42
CA TYR A 179 14.82 6.78 26.12
C TYR A 179 15.80 7.56 25.21
N PRO A 180 16.82 8.21 25.80
CA PRO A 180 17.75 9.03 25.02
C PRO A 180 18.65 8.19 24.11
N VAL A 181 18.67 8.53 22.82
CA VAL A 181 19.70 8.06 21.87
C VAL A 181 20.83 9.09 21.81
N ARG A 182 22.05 8.67 22.18
CA ARG A 182 23.21 9.58 22.29
C ARG A 182 24.25 9.41 21.18
N SER A 183 24.20 8.30 20.46
CA SER A 183 25.18 7.99 19.42
C SER A 183 24.54 7.09 18.37
N LEU A 184 24.94 7.30 17.10
CA LEU A 184 24.56 6.47 15.97
C LEU A 184 25.84 5.91 15.35
N LEU A 185 25.92 4.58 15.24
CA LEU A 185 27.00 3.91 14.52
C LEU A 185 26.45 3.45 13.17
N THR A 186 27.11 3.87 12.09
CA THR A 186 26.77 3.50 10.71
C THR A 186 27.90 2.70 10.09
N PHE A 187 27.59 1.55 9.51
CA PHE A 187 28.51 0.74 8.72
C PHE A 187 28.18 0.95 7.24
N GLY A 188 29.19 1.20 6.41
CA GLY A 188 29.07 1.46 4.97
C GLY A 188 29.69 0.34 4.14
#